data_AF-U9T9N7-F1
#
_entry.id   AF-U9T9N7-F1
#
_cell.length_a   1.000
_cell.length_b   1.000
_cell.length_c   1.000
_cell.angle_alpha   90.00
_cell.angle_beta   90.00
_cell.angle_gamma   90.00
#
_symmetry.space_group_name_H-M   'P 1'
#
loop_
_entity.id
_entity.type
_entity.pdbx_description
1 polymer ?
#
loop_
_entity_poly.entity_id
_entity_poly.type
_entity_poly.pdbx_seq_one_letter_code
_entity_poly.pdbx_strand_id
1 'polypeptide(L)'
;MGQIPTIKPDLRYDYTATLIKDGLYIIGGATPDGKTPNYPFLFLDISIPFDTKQLKWHDLSNLSKNDIVPSHKSAAAIKGGADNNTLFLYGGMNLENNTMSLVCTLNNLSWDTPKINGTPPNGKLFMTPVIDYNGSSSQSYWSSNPSELEVLRQHNTELEAKVAELEVFRQRNTELEVEKAKLEEVWRSRVTLQEKKLPSLKTRMRGSGRN
;
A
#
# COMPACT_ATOMS: atom_id res chain seq x y z
N MET A 1 -19.12 19.37 -22.92
CA MET A 1 -18.58 18.71 -21.71
C MET A 1 -18.53 19.76 -20.62
N GLY A 2 -19.26 19.59 -19.51
CA GLY A 2 -19.24 20.56 -18.41
C GLY A 2 -17.88 20.55 -17.72
N GLN A 3 -17.34 21.72 -17.40
CA GLN A 3 -16.18 21.82 -16.51
C GLN A 3 -16.57 21.18 -15.16
N ILE A 4 -15.78 20.20 -14.73
CA ILE A 4 -15.85 19.71 -13.35
C ILE A 4 -15.38 20.88 -12.47
N PRO A 5 -16.18 21.35 -11.50
CA PRO A 5 -15.80 22.49 -10.68
C PRO A 5 -14.51 22.18 -9.92
N THR A 6 -13.56 23.11 -9.97
CA THR A 6 -12.34 23.03 -9.17
C THR A 6 -12.70 23.21 -7.70
N ILE A 7 -12.61 22.13 -6.93
CA ILE A 7 -12.85 22.15 -5.49
C ILE A 7 -11.59 22.64 -4.79
N LYS A 8 -11.75 23.67 -3.95
CA LYS A 8 -10.73 24.14 -3.03
C LYS A 8 -11.15 23.80 -1.59
N PRO A 9 -10.50 22.82 -0.94
CA PRO A 9 -10.77 22.50 0.45
C PRO A 9 -10.51 23.68 1.39
N ASP A 10 -11.35 23.83 2.42
CA ASP A 10 -11.07 24.74 3.52
C ASP A 10 -9.86 24.29 4.33
N LEU A 11 -9.17 25.27 4.92
CA LEU A 11 -8.24 25.03 6.03
C LEU A 11 -8.99 24.30 7.14
N ARG A 12 -8.36 23.27 7.71
CA ARG A 12 -8.96 22.45 8.74
C ARG A 12 -7.93 21.83 9.67
N TYR A 13 -8.34 21.53 10.89
CA TYR A 13 -7.56 20.80 11.89
C TYR A 13 -8.34 19.58 12.38
N ASP A 14 -7.66 18.65 13.07
CA ASP A 14 -8.24 17.41 13.62
C ASP A 14 -9.04 16.57 12.61
N TYR A 15 -8.67 16.62 11.33
CA TYR A 15 -9.17 15.72 10.30
C TYR A 15 -8.39 14.40 10.34
N THR A 16 -8.93 13.37 9.68
CA THR A 16 -8.21 12.13 9.45
C THR A 16 -7.89 11.94 7.97
N ALA A 17 -6.79 11.24 7.70
CA ALA A 17 -6.31 10.93 6.36
C ALA A 17 -6.01 9.43 6.28
N THR A 18 -6.55 8.75 5.27
CA THR A 18 -6.35 7.31 5.09
C THR A 18 -6.04 7.01 3.63
N LEU A 19 -4.94 6.31 3.39
CA LEU A 19 -4.56 5.80 2.08
C LEU A 19 -5.10 4.39 1.89
N ILE A 20 -5.96 4.19 0.88
CA ILE A 20 -6.48 2.89 0.47
C ILE A 20 -6.20 2.72 -1.01
N LYS A 21 -5.44 1.68 -1.38
CA LYS A 21 -4.88 1.51 -2.73
C LYS A 21 -4.19 2.81 -3.15
N ASP A 22 -4.62 3.39 -4.27
CA ASP A 22 -4.10 4.64 -4.83
C ASP A 22 -5.05 5.83 -4.58
N GLY A 23 -5.85 5.75 -3.51
CA GLY A 23 -6.81 6.77 -3.13
C GLY A 23 -6.52 7.34 -1.74
N LEU A 24 -6.27 8.65 -1.66
CA LEU A 24 -6.14 9.36 -0.38
C LEU A 24 -7.50 9.95 0.01
N TYR A 25 -8.06 9.45 1.11
CA TYR A 25 -9.32 9.91 1.69
C TYR A 25 -9.05 10.84 2.87
N ILE A 26 -9.66 12.03 2.85
CA ILE A 26 -9.59 13.02 3.92
C ILE A 26 -11.00 13.23 4.48
N ILE A 27 -11.20 12.98 5.78
CA ILE A 27 -12.53 12.97 6.40
C ILE A 27 -12.55 13.87 7.64
N GLY A 28 -13.62 14.65 7.75
CA GLY A 28 -13.94 15.47 8.91
C GLY A 28 -12.97 16.62 9.13
N GLY A 29 -12.72 16.89 10.41
CA GLY A 29 -12.00 18.04 10.91
C GLY A 29 -12.90 19.26 11.06
N ALA A 30 -12.33 20.32 11.63
CA ALA A 30 -13.01 21.59 11.81
C ALA A 30 -12.23 22.72 11.15
N THR A 31 -12.93 23.71 10.62
CA THR A 31 -12.35 24.98 10.17
C THR A 31 -11.75 25.75 11.35
N PRO A 32 -10.89 26.77 11.14
CA PRO A 32 -10.28 27.54 12.24
C PRO A 32 -11.30 28.19 13.20
N ASP A 33 -12.52 28.48 12.74
CA ASP A 33 -13.63 28.99 13.55
C ASP A 33 -14.48 27.89 14.21
N GLY A 34 -14.04 26.63 14.12
CA GLY A 34 -14.65 25.48 14.80
C GLY A 34 -15.88 24.89 14.11
N LYS A 35 -16.10 25.19 12.82
CA LYS A 35 -17.26 24.73 12.06
C LYS A 35 -16.92 23.54 11.15
N THR A 36 -17.97 22.92 10.62
CA THR A 36 -17.89 21.93 9.54
C THR A 36 -17.27 22.57 8.30
N PRO A 37 -16.22 21.97 7.71
CA PRO A 37 -15.70 22.40 6.41
C PRO A 37 -16.74 22.25 5.30
N ASN A 38 -16.70 23.08 4.25
CA ASN A 38 -17.63 23.01 3.11
C ASN A 38 -17.56 21.68 2.35
N TYR A 39 -16.42 20.98 2.44
CA TYR A 39 -16.21 19.65 1.88
C TYR A 39 -15.67 18.73 2.98
N PRO A 40 -16.53 18.17 3.84
CA PRO A 40 -16.12 17.35 4.98
C PRO A 40 -15.57 15.99 4.56
N PHE A 41 -15.87 15.50 3.36
CA PHE A 41 -15.33 14.25 2.84
C PHE A 41 -14.70 14.46 1.46
N LEU A 42 -13.37 14.35 1.41
CA LEU A 42 -12.57 14.59 0.21
C LEU A 42 -11.81 13.33 -0.21
N PHE A 43 -11.57 13.24 -1.52
CA PHE A 43 -10.77 12.20 -2.15
C PHE A 43 -9.76 12.82 -3.11
N LEU A 44 -8.56 12.25 -3.12
CA LEU A 44 -7.51 12.54 -4.10
C LEU A 44 -7.06 11.22 -4.72
N ASP A 45 -7.20 11.13 -6.05
CA ASP A 45 -6.63 10.04 -6.84
C ASP A 45 -5.12 10.26 -6.99
N ILE A 46 -4.33 9.36 -6.42
CA ILE A 46 -2.87 9.39 -6.51
C ILE A 46 -2.31 8.30 -7.44
N SER A 47 -3.17 7.57 -8.17
CA SER A 47 -2.75 6.60 -9.19
C SER A 47 -2.14 7.27 -10.42
N ILE A 48 -2.44 8.55 -10.61
CA ILE A 48 -1.94 9.39 -11.69
C ILE A 48 -0.90 10.40 -11.16
N PRO A 49 0.16 10.72 -11.92
CA PRO A 49 1.07 11.80 -11.54
C PRO A 49 0.32 13.12 -11.34
N PHE A 50 0.62 13.83 -10.26
CA PHE A 50 -0.04 15.09 -9.89
C PHE A 50 0.97 16.20 -9.54
N ASP A 51 0.57 17.45 -9.76
CA ASP A 51 1.29 18.63 -9.29
C ASP A 51 0.75 19.03 -7.91
N THR A 52 1.64 19.14 -6.92
CA THR A 52 1.28 19.54 -5.55
C THR A 52 0.73 20.97 -5.49
N LYS A 53 1.00 21.80 -6.50
CA LYS A 53 0.42 23.15 -6.65
C LYS A 53 -0.98 23.13 -7.26
N GLN A 54 -1.38 22.03 -7.90
CA GLN A 54 -2.65 21.90 -8.63
C GLN A 54 -3.30 20.54 -8.35
N LEU A 55 -3.66 20.29 -7.09
CA LEU A 55 -4.37 19.09 -6.67
C LEU A 55 -5.83 19.11 -7.14
N LYS A 56 -6.27 17.98 -7.73
CA LYS A 56 -7.65 17.76 -8.14
C LYS A 56 -8.40 17.01 -7.05
N TRP A 57 -9.04 17.76 -6.15
CA TRP A 57 -9.86 17.20 -5.10
C TRP A 57 -11.24 16.81 -5.61
N HIS A 58 -11.74 15.68 -5.13
CA HIS A 58 -13.12 15.23 -5.35
C HIS A 58 -13.89 15.30 -4.05
N ASP A 59 -15.10 15.87 -4.09
CA ASP A 59 -16.01 15.89 -2.97
C ASP A 59 -16.86 14.61 -2.95
N LEU A 60 -16.79 13.89 -1.83
CA LEU A 60 -17.52 12.67 -1.55
C LEU A 60 -18.58 12.86 -0.45
N SER A 61 -18.85 14.09 -0.04
CA SER A 61 -19.77 14.38 1.09
C SER A 61 -21.19 13.89 0.84
N ASN A 62 -21.62 13.86 -0.43
CA ASN A 62 -22.92 13.33 -0.85
C ASN A 62 -23.06 11.80 -0.74
N LEU A 63 -22.00 11.06 -0.37
CA LEU A 63 -22.09 9.63 -0.09
C LEU A 63 -22.81 9.35 1.23
N SER A 64 -22.80 10.30 2.18
CA SER A 64 -23.45 10.16 3.48
C SER A 64 -24.95 10.52 3.42
N LYS A 65 -25.70 9.97 2.45
CA LYS A 65 -27.16 10.25 2.31
C LYS A 65 -28.02 9.80 3.49
N ASN A 66 -27.47 8.93 4.35
CA ASN A 66 -28.14 8.38 5.52
C ASN A 66 -27.63 8.99 6.84
N ASP A 67 -26.89 10.12 6.80
CA ASP A 67 -26.31 10.80 7.97
C ASP A 67 -25.48 9.89 8.91
N ILE A 68 -24.94 8.78 8.39
CA ILE A 68 -24.18 7.79 9.17
C ILE A 68 -22.92 8.42 9.78
N VAL A 69 -22.30 9.34 9.04
CA VAL A 69 -21.11 10.06 9.48
C VAL A 69 -21.43 11.55 9.51
N PRO A 70 -21.90 12.08 10.65
CA PRO A 70 -22.13 13.51 10.80
C PRO A 70 -20.80 14.28 10.81
N SER A 71 -20.89 15.60 10.74
CA SER A 71 -19.77 16.52 10.90
C SER A 71 -18.99 16.25 12.19
N HIS A 72 -17.70 15.92 12.07
CA HIS A 72 -16.91 15.51 13.23
C HIS A 72 -15.44 15.92 13.10
N LYS A 73 -14.75 15.90 14.24
CA LYS A 73 -13.29 16.04 14.32
C LYS A 73 -12.67 15.03 15.29
N SER A 74 -11.35 14.90 15.23
CA SER A 74 -10.54 14.10 16.18
C SER A 74 -10.86 12.60 16.19
N ALA A 75 -11.51 12.09 15.13
CA ALA A 75 -11.74 10.67 14.92
C ALA A 75 -10.47 9.97 14.43
N ALA A 76 -10.36 8.67 14.68
CA ALA A 76 -9.33 7.84 14.10
C ALA A 76 -9.86 7.16 12.84
N ALA A 77 -9.05 7.10 11.77
CA ALA A 77 -9.38 6.29 10.61
C ALA A 77 -8.19 5.46 10.12
N ILE A 78 -8.49 4.26 9.63
CA ILE A 78 -7.50 3.32 9.12
C ILE A 78 -8.13 2.42 8.07
N LYS A 79 -7.31 1.94 7.13
CA LYS A 79 -7.71 0.88 6.21
C LYS A 79 -7.79 -0.45 6.97
N GLY A 80 -8.58 -1.39 6.47
CA GLY A 80 -8.65 -2.76 6.99
C GLY A 80 -9.63 -3.62 6.20
N GLY A 81 -10.10 -4.69 6.85
CA GLY A 81 -10.91 -5.71 6.20
C GLY A 81 -10.03 -6.75 5.49
N ALA A 82 -10.64 -7.85 5.05
CA ALA A 82 -9.92 -8.99 4.48
C ALA A 82 -9.01 -8.64 3.28
N ASP A 83 -9.30 -7.54 2.59
CA ASP A 83 -8.59 -7.06 1.40
C ASP A 83 -7.95 -5.67 1.58
N ASN A 84 -7.89 -5.14 2.81
CA ASN A 84 -7.40 -3.79 3.12
C ASN A 84 -8.10 -2.65 2.34
N ASN A 85 -9.33 -2.88 1.85
CA ASN A 85 -10.09 -1.90 1.07
C ASN A 85 -11.23 -1.23 1.82
N THR A 86 -11.43 -1.56 3.10
CA THR A 86 -12.45 -0.93 3.94
C THR A 86 -11.81 0.17 4.79
N LEU A 87 -12.37 1.38 4.77
CA LEU A 87 -12.00 2.42 5.73
C LEU A 87 -12.81 2.21 7.00
N PHE A 88 -12.14 2.10 8.13
CA PHE A 88 -12.74 2.14 9.46
C PHE A 88 -12.59 3.56 10.01
N LEU A 89 -13.67 4.12 10.52
CA LEU A 89 -13.70 5.38 11.25
C LEU A 89 -14.18 5.09 12.67
N TYR A 90 -13.40 5.48 13.67
CA TYR A 90 -13.67 5.23 15.09
C TYR A 90 -13.72 6.54 15.87
N GLY A 91 -14.79 6.71 16.65
CA GLY A 91 -14.95 7.80 17.59
C GLY A 91 -15.07 9.16 16.90
N GLY A 92 -14.45 10.17 17.51
CA GLY A 92 -14.56 11.56 17.12
C GLY A 92 -15.50 12.35 18.04
N MET A 93 -15.40 13.66 17.89
CA MET A 93 -16.28 14.66 18.49
C MET A 93 -17.15 15.22 17.38
N ASN A 94 -18.47 15.14 17.56
CA ASN A 94 -19.41 15.79 16.66
C ASN A 94 -19.28 17.32 16.78
N LEU A 95 -19.31 18.03 15.65
CA LEU A 95 -19.32 19.49 15.60
C LEU A 95 -20.74 20.07 15.70
N GLU A 96 -21.74 19.21 15.51
CA GLU A 96 -23.16 19.48 15.55
C GLU A 96 -23.83 18.63 16.66
N ASN A 97 -25.08 18.93 17.01
CA ASN A 97 -25.81 18.23 18.07
C ASN A 97 -26.42 16.88 17.60
N ASN A 98 -25.74 16.18 16.68
CA ASN A 98 -26.21 14.93 16.10
C ASN A 98 -25.55 13.71 16.75
N THR A 99 -26.21 12.56 16.72
CA THR A 99 -25.63 11.30 17.21
C THR A 99 -24.71 10.68 16.16
N MET A 100 -23.49 10.31 16.55
CA MET A 100 -22.54 9.60 15.68
C MET A 100 -22.34 8.17 16.18
N SER A 101 -22.38 7.19 15.28
CA SER A 101 -22.00 5.81 15.59
C SER A 101 -20.54 5.74 16.06
N LEU A 102 -20.23 4.89 17.04
CA LEU A 102 -18.86 4.76 17.53
C LEU A 102 -17.90 4.24 16.45
N VAL A 103 -18.40 3.36 15.57
CA VAL A 103 -17.66 2.84 14.43
C VAL A 103 -18.52 2.96 13.19
N CYS A 104 -17.92 3.52 12.14
CA CYS A 104 -18.47 3.52 10.79
C CYS A 104 -17.46 2.88 9.84
N THR A 105 -17.94 2.19 8.82
CA THR A 105 -17.10 1.61 7.77
C THR A 105 -17.51 2.12 6.41
N LEU A 106 -16.53 2.43 5.57
CA LEU A 106 -16.74 2.75 4.15
C LEU A 106 -16.16 1.63 3.30
N ASN A 107 -17.01 1.00 2.50
CA ASN A 107 -16.61 0.02 1.49
C ASN A 107 -17.37 0.31 0.19
N ASN A 108 -16.69 0.30 -0.95
CA ASN A 108 -17.26 0.62 -2.26
C ASN A 108 -18.12 1.89 -2.23
N LEU A 109 -17.58 2.95 -1.62
CA LEU A 109 -18.23 4.27 -1.47
C LEU A 109 -19.58 4.24 -0.73
N SER A 110 -19.85 3.18 0.04
CA SER A 110 -21.06 3.01 0.84
C SER A 110 -20.68 2.93 2.32
N TRP A 111 -21.34 3.76 3.13
CA TRP A 111 -21.19 3.78 4.58
C TRP A 111 -22.06 2.72 5.24
N ASP A 112 -21.54 2.09 6.29
CA ASP A 112 -22.26 1.15 7.15
C ASP A 112 -21.87 1.35 8.63
N THR A 113 -22.74 0.93 9.53
CA THR A 113 -22.49 0.85 10.98
C THR A 113 -22.43 -0.62 11.39
N PRO A 114 -21.22 -1.22 11.51
CA PRO A 114 -21.11 -2.62 11.87
C PRO A 114 -21.62 -2.86 13.30
N LYS A 115 -22.22 -4.04 13.52
CA LYS A 115 -22.60 -4.47 14.86
C LYS A 115 -21.34 -4.84 15.66
N ILE A 116 -21.02 -4.02 16.65
CA ILE A 116 -19.90 -4.26 17.56
C ILE A 116 -20.40 -5.09 18.75
N ASN A 117 -19.72 -6.20 19.03
CA ASN A 117 -19.95 -6.98 20.25
C ASN A 117 -18.89 -6.60 21.31
N GLY A 118 -19.25 -6.72 22.59
CA GLY A 118 -18.35 -6.41 23.71
C GLY A 118 -18.45 -4.95 24.17
N THR A 119 -17.59 -4.58 25.12
CA THR A 119 -17.53 -3.23 25.67
C THR A 119 -16.48 -2.42 24.93
N PRO A 120 -16.83 -1.27 24.33
CA PRO A 120 -15.85 -0.44 23.65
C PRO A 120 -14.80 0.11 24.63
N PRO A 121 -13.56 0.30 24.19
CA PRO A 121 -12.50 0.82 25.05
C PRO A 121 -12.80 2.27 25.49
N ASN A 122 -12.22 2.65 26.63
CA ASN A 122 -12.24 4.03 27.08
C ASN A 122 -11.41 4.89 26.14
N GLY A 123 -12.00 5.99 25.67
CA GLY A 123 -11.36 6.89 24.70
C GLY A 123 -12.01 6.81 23.33
N LYS A 124 -12.32 7.99 22.78
CA LYS A 124 -12.94 8.16 21.46
C LYS A 124 -12.32 9.29 20.66
N LEU A 125 -11.39 10.05 21.23
CA LEU A 125 -10.84 11.27 20.65
C LEU A 125 -9.32 11.16 20.57
N PHE A 126 -8.73 11.74 19.52
CA PHE A 126 -7.28 11.87 19.36
C PHE A 126 -6.54 10.53 19.39
N MET A 127 -7.20 9.48 18.91
CA MET A 127 -6.62 8.14 18.87
C MET A 127 -5.68 7.98 17.67
N THR A 128 -4.60 7.24 17.88
CA THR A 128 -3.71 6.78 16.81
C THR A 128 -4.09 5.36 16.43
N PRO A 129 -4.69 5.11 15.25
CA PRO A 129 -5.07 3.77 14.85
C PRO A 129 -3.85 2.98 14.37
N VAL A 130 -3.83 1.68 14.65
CA VAL A 130 -2.78 0.74 14.22
C VAL A 130 -3.46 -0.51 13.69
N ILE A 131 -2.93 -1.08 12.60
CA ILE A 131 -3.39 -2.33 11.99
C ILE A 131 -2.20 -3.27 11.83
N ASP A 132 -2.42 -4.58 11.97
CA ASP A 132 -1.39 -5.56 11.68
C ASP A 132 -1.16 -5.70 10.16
N TYR A 133 -0.05 -6.33 9.78
CA TYR A 133 0.29 -6.52 8.36
C TYR A 133 -0.70 -7.42 7.59
N ASN A 134 -1.60 -8.13 8.29
CA ASN A 134 -2.57 -9.04 7.70
C ASN A 134 -3.94 -8.39 7.47
N GLY A 135 -4.09 -7.07 7.71
CA GLY A 135 -5.37 -6.38 7.56
C GLY A 135 -6.39 -6.70 8.66
N SER A 136 -5.95 -7.37 9.72
CA SER A 136 -6.72 -7.52 10.95
C SER A 136 -6.39 -6.33 11.85
N SER A 137 -7.37 -5.48 12.12
CA SER A 137 -7.22 -4.39 13.08
C SER A 137 -6.94 -4.98 14.46
N SER A 138 -5.66 -5.04 14.83
CA SER A 138 -5.21 -5.51 16.13
C SER A 138 -5.61 -4.50 17.20
N GLN A 139 -6.83 -4.63 17.71
CA GLN A 139 -7.17 -4.13 19.04
C GLN A 139 -6.42 -4.98 20.07
N SER A 140 -5.24 -4.50 20.48
CA SER A 140 -4.78 -4.55 21.88
C SER A 140 -3.26 -4.41 21.92
N TYR A 141 -2.77 -3.40 22.65
CA TYR A 141 -1.52 -3.55 23.36
C TYR A 141 -1.84 -3.67 24.85
N TRP A 142 -1.05 -4.51 25.53
CA TRP A 142 -0.95 -4.73 26.98
C TRP A 142 -1.82 -5.84 27.59
N SER A 143 -1.55 -7.07 27.20
CA SER A 143 -1.31 -8.14 28.17
C SER A 143 -0.53 -9.26 27.50
N SER A 144 0.62 -9.64 28.06
CA SER A 144 1.43 -10.77 27.59
C SER A 144 0.60 -12.05 27.58
N ASN A 145 0.04 -12.39 26.42
CA ASN A 145 -0.74 -13.60 26.21
C ASN A 145 0.20 -14.68 25.65
N PRO A 146 0.39 -15.83 26.32
CA PRO A 146 1.32 -16.87 25.86
C PRO A 146 1.04 -17.36 24.43
N SER A 147 -0.21 -17.24 23.96
CA SER A 147 -0.62 -17.59 22.60
C SER A 147 -0.06 -16.66 21.52
N GLU A 148 0.10 -15.37 21.79
CA GLU A 148 0.64 -14.42 20.81
C GLU A 148 2.15 -14.58 20.64
N LEU A 149 2.86 -14.87 21.73
CA LEU A 149 4.28 -15.20 21.68
C LEU A 149 4.54 -16.46 20.84
N GLU A 150 3.65 -17.45 20.91
CA GLU A 150 3.77 -18.66 20.11
C GLU A 150 3.52 -18.40 18.62
N VAL A 151 2.52 -17.57 18.29
CA VAL A 151 2.28 -17.13 16.91
C VAL A 151 3.47 -16.36 16.35
N LEU A 152 4.08 -15.46 17.14
CA LEU A 152 5.28 -14.72 16.73
C LEU A 152 6.50 -15.64 16.53
N ARG A 153 6.66 -16.65 17.39
CA ARG A 153 7.73 -17.65 17.23
C ARG A 153 7.56 -18.45 15.95
N GLN A 154 6.35 -18.95 15.69
CA GLN A 154 6.04 -19.69 14.47
C GLN A 154 6.31 -18.84 13.22
N HIS A 155 5.88 -17.57 13.21
CA HIS A 155 6.13 -16.67 12.10
C HIS A 155 7.63 -16.39 11.89
N ASN A 156 8.40 -16.22 12.97
CA ASN A 156 9.85 -16.06 12.87
C ASN A 156 10.53 -17.32 12.32
N THR A 157 10.10 -18.52 12.72
CA THR A 157 10.61 -19.77 12.15
C THR A 157 10.31 -19.90 10.65
N GLU A 158 9.12 -19.50 10.22
CA GLU A 158 8.77 -19.46 8.79
C GLU A 158 9.61 -18.45 8.00
N LEU A 159 9.89 -17.28 8.59
CA LEU A 159 10.78 -16.29 7.99
C LEU A 159 12.21 -16.81 7.87
N GLU A 160 12.73 -17.46 8.91
CA GLU A 160 14.06 -18.08 8.89
C GLU A 160 14.16 -19.17 7.82
N ALA A 161 13.13 -20.00 7.65
CA ALA A 161 13.07 -21.00 6.59
C ALA A 161 13.11 -20.36 5.18
N LYS A 162 12.33 -19.28 4.96
CA LYS A 162 12.34 -18.54 3.69
C LYS A 162 13.68 -17.87 3.41
N VAL A 163 14.36 -17.35 4.45
CA VAL A 163 15.69 -16.78 4.31
C VAL A 163 16.69 -17.85 3.88
N ALA A 164 16.66 -19.04 4.48
CA ALA A 164 17.52 -20.15 4.10
C ALA A 164 17.29 -20.58 2.63
N GLU A 165 16.04 -20.67 2.17
CA GLU A 165 15.73 -20.95 0.76
C GLU A 165 16.30 -19.88 -0.19
N LEU A 166 16.19 -18.60 0.17
CA LEU A 166 16.75 -17.50 -0.61
C LEU A 166 18.27 -17.54 -0.69
N GLU A 167 18.96 -17.96 0.38
CA GLU A 167 20.41 -18.13 0.38
C GLU A 167 20.86 -19.27 -0.55
N VAL A 168 20.14 -20.39 -0.55
CA VAL A 168 20.38 -21.50 -1.50
C VAL A 168 20.19 -21.01 -2.94
N PHE A 169 19.13 -20.24 -3.21
CA PHE A 169 18.90 -19.68 -4.54
C PHE A 169 20.02 -18.73 -4.98
N ARG A 170 20.50 -17.87 -4.07
CA ARG A 170 21.64 -16.98 -4.34
C ARG A 170 22.91 -17.77 -4.67
N GLN A 171 23.22 -18.81 -3.90
CA GLN A 171 24.37 -19.67 -4.17
C GLN A 171 24.26 -20.33 -5.54
N ARG A 172 23.09 -20.85 -5.89
CA ARG A 172 22.85 -21.45 -7.22
C ARG A 172 23.03 -20.45 -8.34
N ASN A 173 22.58 -19.21 -8.18
CA ASN A 173 22.81 -18.16 -9.17
C ASN A 173 24.29 -17.83 -9.33
N THR A 174 25.06 -17.79 -8.24
CA THR A 174 26.51 -17.61 -8.32
C THR A 174 27.19 -18.74 -9.10
N GLU A 175 26.79 -20.00 -8.88
CA GLU A 175 27.29 -21.14 -9.65
C GLU A 175 26.96 -21.02 -11.15
N LEU A 176 25.73 -20.60 -11.47
CA LEU A 176 25.29 -20.42 -12.85
C LEU A 176 26.08 -19.31 -13.56
N GLU A 177 26.40 -18.20 -12.88
CA GLU A 177 27.25 -17.15 -13.45
C GLU A 177 28.69 -17.64 -13.70
N VAL A 178 29.22 -18.48 -12.81
CA VAL A 178 30.54 -19.12 -13.01
C VAL A 178 30.51 -20.09 -14.20
N GLU A 179 29.46 -20.90 -14.34
CA GLU A 179 29.29 -21.82 -15.46
C GLU A 179 29.15 -21.08 -16.79
N LYS A 180 28.34 -20.01 -16.81
CA LYS A 180 28.20 -19.11 -17.95
C LYS A 180 29.54 -18.50 -18.36
N ALA A 181 30.35 -18.03 -17.40
CA ALA A 181 31.67 -17.49 -17.68
C ALA A 181 32.62 -18.53 -18.32
N LYS A 182 32.59 -19.79 -17.85
CA LYS A 182 33.36 -20.88 -18.45
C LYS A 182 32.91 -21.19 -19.89
N LEU A 183 31.60 -21.23 -20.13
CA LEU A 183 31.05 -21.45 -21.47
C LEU A 183 31.45 -20.34 -22.45
N GLU A 184 31.43 -19.08 -21.99
CA GLU A 184 31.92 -17.93 -22.75
C GLU A 184 33.40 -18.06 -23.10
N GLU A 185 34.25 -18.51 -22.18
CA GLU A 185 35.67 -18.74 -22.43
C GLU A 185 35.91 -19.86 -23.47
N VAL A 186 35.17 -20.96 -23.36
CA VAL A 186 35.21 -22.07 -24.33
C VAL A 186 34.76 -21.59 -25.71
N TRP A 187 33.68 -20.80 -25.75
CA TRP A 187 33.16 -20.24 -26.99
C TRP A 187 34.19 -19.32 -27.66
N ARG A 188 34.77 -18.36 -26.92
CA ARG A 188 35.84 -17.49 -27.43
C ARG A 188 37.03 -18.30 -27.95
N SER A 189 37.49 -19.31 -27.19
CA SER A 189 38.60 -20.17 -27.61
C SER A 189 38.31 -20.89 -28.94
N ARG A 190 37.08 -21.38 -29.13
CA ARG A 190 36.67 -22.05 -30.37
C ARG A 190 36.61 -21.07 -31.55
N VAL A 191 36.11 -19.85 -31.34
CA VAL A 191 36.09 -18.78 -32.36
C VAL A 191 37.51 -18.45 -32.79
N THR A 192 38.42 -18.19 -31.85
CA THR A 192 39.83 -17.88 -32.16
C THR A 192 40.52 -19.02 -32.91
N LEU A 193 40.23 -20.29 -32.59
CA LEU A 193 40.77 -21.44 -33.31
C LEU A 193 40.27 -21.50 -34.76
N GLN A 194 38.99 -21.20 -34.99
CA GLN A 194 38.42 -21.14 -36.34
C GLN A 194 39.03 -20.00 -37.16
N GLU A 195 39.20 -18.83 -36.56
CA GLU A 195 39.87 -17.69 -37.20
C GLU A 195 41.31 -18.01 -37.60
N LYS A 196 42.09 -18.72 -36.75
CA LYS A 196 43.46 -19.16 -37.07
C LYS A 196 43.51 -20.22 -38.20
N LYS A 197 42.49 -21.06 -38.34
CA LYS A 197 42.41 -22.08 -39.40
C LYS A 197 42.02 -21.50 -40.75
N LEU A 198 41.34 -20.35 -40.78
CA LEU A 198 40.80 -19.74 -42.00
C LEU A 198 41.87 -19.36 -43.05
N PRO A 199 43.04 -18.77 -42.68
CA PRO A 199 44.08 -18.44 -43.65
C PRO A 199 44.74 -19.67 -44.29
N SER A 200 45.01 -20.73 -43.51
CA SER A 200 45.67 -21.94 -44.02
C SER A 200 44.79 -22.72 -45.01
N LEU A 201 43.48 -22.76 -44.77
CA LEU A 201 42.50 -23.32 -45.72
C LEU A 201 42.43 -22.50 -47.01
N LYS A 202 42.42 -21.16 -46.92
CA LYS A 202 42.44 -20.25 -48.09
C LYS A 202 43.71 -20.43 -48.93
N THR A 203 44.87 -20.62 -48.32
CA THR A 203 46.14 -20.88 -49.02
C THR A 203 46.12 -22.24 -49.73
N ARG A 204 45.60 -23.29 -49.09
CA ARG A 204 45.50 -24.64 -49.67
C ARG A 204 44.56 -24.69 -50.87
N MET A 205 43.44 -23.96 -50.85
CA MET A 205 42.51 -23.85 -51.98
C MET A 205 43.10 -23.08 -53.18
N ARG A 206 43.99 -22.10 -52.95
CA ARG A 206 44.71 -21.42 -54.04
C ARG A 206 45.81 -22.28 -54.67
N GLY A 207 46.40 -23.19 -53.89
CA GLY A 207 47.46 -24.09 -54.36
C GLY A 207 46.96 -25.27 -55.19
N SER A 208 45.75 -25.80 -54.93
CA SER A 208 45.21 -26.95 -55.68
C SER A 208 44.55 -26.59 -57.02
N GLY A 209 44.47 -25.31 -57.37
CA GLY A 209 43.90 -24.83 -58.64
C GLY A 209 44.94 -24.55 -59.73
N ARG A 210 46.20 -24.95 -59.52
CA ARG A 210 47.27 -24.89 -60.52
C ARG A 210 47.83 -26.30 -60.73
N ASN A 211 47.16 -27.05 -61.60
CA ASN A 211 47.69 -28.13 -62.41
C ASN A 211 46.85 -28.20 -63.68
#